data_AF-A0A2G7GVX9-F1
#
_entry.id   AF-A0A2G7GVX9-F1
#
_cell.length_a   1.000
_cell.length_b   1.000
_cell.length_c   1.000
_cell.angle_alpha   90.00
_cell.angle_beta   90.00
_cell.angle_gamma   90.00
#
_symmetry.space_group_name_H-M   'P 1'
#
loop_
_entity.id
_entity.type
_entity.pdbx_description
1 polymer ?
#
loop_
_entity_poly.entity_id
_entity_poly.type
_entity_poly.pdbx_seq_one_letter_code
_entity_poly.pdbx_strand_id
1 'polypeptide(L)'
;MTLRVLPAALLLPVLMASCAPVASLLATRDAEGPPPRQAGPLTVGETWTVGGPIDGRSVAATIGIQDLVDVPGGTASVNERDRLDAFAAGREGFSVARYDPDRRYLTFSWVGTGNTTYTCEVTTLLSLPYQGRLTMLRGGQPVATGTCEATVRS
;
A
#
# COMPACT_ATOMS: atom_id res chain seq x y z
N MET A 1 24.63 71.31 -58.35
CA MET A 1 24.82 71.74 -56.95
C MET A 1 24.01 70.82 -56.03
N THR A 2 24.64 70.43 -54.91
CA THR A 2 24.08 69.84 -53.68
C THR A 2 23.46 68.43 -53.69
N LEU A 3 24.27 67.48 -53.21
CA LEU A 3 23.88 66.24 -52.51
C LEU A 3 23.39 66.58 -51.09
N ARG A 4 22.25 66.03 -50.64
CA ARG A 4 21.84 65.80 -49.22
C ARG A 4 20.84 64.63 -49.20
N VAL A 5 21.15 63.42 -48.72
CA VAL A 5 21.31 62.92 -47.34
C VAL A 5 19.97 62.64 -46.61
N LEU A 6 19.71 61.32 -46.42
CA LEU A 6 18.92 60.58 -45.38
C LEU A 6 17.38 60.71 -45.34
N PRO A 7 16.61 59.74 -44.77
CA PRO A 7 17.05 58.63 -43.90
C PRO A 7 16.52 57.22 -44.26
N ALA A 8 17.33 56.22 -43.90
CA ALA A 8 16.89 54.87 -43.61
C ALA A 8 16.86 54.66 -42.09
N ALA A 9 16.07 53.67 -41.67
CA ALA A 9 16.11 52.96 -40.40
C ALA A 9 15.17 53.43 -39.27
N LEU A 10 14.15 52.58 -39.08
CA LEU A 10 13.81 51.89 -37.84
C LEU A 10 13.19 52.72 -36.72
N LEU A 11 11.86 52.62 -36.61
CA LEU A 11 11.12 52.63 -35.34
C LEU A 11 9.70 52.11 -35.62
N LEU A 12 9.39 50.88 -35.18
CA LEU A 12 8.03 50.44 -34.84
C LEU A 12 8.10 49.30 -33.80
N PRO A 13 7.06 49.18 -32.96
CA PRO A 13 7.21 48.89 -31.54
C PRO A 13 7.00 47.43 -31.15
N VAL A 14 7.49 47.13 -29.95
CA VAL A 14 7.09 46.06 -29.05
C VAL A 14 5.56 45.91 -29.02
N LEU A 15 5.08 44.67 -29.08
CA LEU A 15 3.97 44.08 -28.30
C LEU A 15 3.32 42.96 -29.11
N MET A 16 3.65 41.70 -28.81
CA MET A 16 2.63 40.68 -28.64
C MET A 16 3.11 39.68 -27.60
N ALA A 17 2.49 39.80 -26.44
CA ALA A 17 2.67 39.00 -25.25
C ALA A 17 2.44 37.52 -25.53
N SER A 18 3.39 36.73 -25.04
CA SER A 18 3.22 35.37 -24.52
C SER A 18 1.76 34.95 -24.25
N CYS A 19 1.20 34.12 -25.13
CA CYS A 19 0.16 33.18 -24.74
C CYS A 19 0.81 32.08 -23.89
N ALA A 20 0.90 32.31 -22.58
CA ALA A 20 1.11 31.23 -21.63
C ALA A 20 -0.25 30.53 -21.43
N PRO A 21 -0.34 29.19 -21.57
CA PRO A 21 -1.57 28.48 -21.26
C PRO A 21 -1.73 28.48 -19.73
N VAL A 22 -2.54 29.41 -19.22
CA VAL A 22 -3.06 29.37 -17.84
C VAL A 22 -4.20 28.34 -17.82
N ALA A 23 -3.87 27.07 -18.05
CA ALA A 23 -4.85 25.97 -18.07
C ALA A 23 -4.49 24.81 -17.13
N SER A 24 -3.36 24.89 -16.40
CA SER A 24 -2.87 23.77 -15.58
C SER A 24 -3.08 23.91 -14.07
N LEU A 25 -3.72 24.97 -13.59
CA LEU A 25 -3.94 25.17 -12.14
C LEU A 25 -5.36 24.85 -11.65
N LEU A 26 -6.30 24.58 -12.57
CA LEU A 26 -7.67 24.19 -12.21
C LEU A 26 -7.94 22.70 -12.42
N ALA A 27 -7.16 22.00 -13.26
CA ALA A 27 -7.34 20.56 -13.50
C ALA A 27 -6.90 19.67 -12.32
N THR A 28 -6.18 20.23 -11.33
CA THR A 28 -5.67 19.47 -10.18
C THR A 28 -6.60 19.44 -8.98
N ARG A 29 -7.76 20.13 -9.01
CA ARG A 29 -8.69 20.15 -7.88
C ARG A 29 -9.83 19.13 -7.99
N ASP A 30 -10.05 18.54 -9.16
CA ASP A 30 -11.20 17.67 -9.43
C ASP A 30 -10.85 16.18 -9.57
N ALA A 31 -9.61 15.78 -9.25
CA ALA A 31 -9.16 14.38 -9.31
C ALA A 31 -9.32 13.59 -7.99
N GLU A 32 -9.71 14.23 -6.90
CA GLU A 32 -9.82 13.58 -5.59
C GLU A 32 -11.27 13.23 -5.28
N GLY A 33 -11.64 11.99 -5.62
CA GLY A 33 -12.73 11.32 -4.93
C GLY A 33 -12.49 11.28 -3.41
N PRO A 34 -13.47 10.81 -2.61
CA PRO A 34 -13.27 10.70 -1.17
C PRO A 34 -11.98 9.92 -0.87
N PRO A 35 -11.19 10.35 0.14
CA PRO A 35 -9.95 9.67 0.49
C PRO A 35 -10.21 8.18 0.76
N PRO A 36 -9.29 7.29 0.35
CA PRO A 36 -9.48 5.87 0.58
C PRO A 36 -9.60 5.58 2.06
N ARG A 37 -10.47 4.64 2.41
CA ARG A 37 -10.66 4.21 3.80
C ARG A 37 -9.37 3.59 4.33
N GLN A 38 -8.99 3.93 5.55
CA GLN A 38 -7.73 3.52 6.16
C GLN A 38 -7.92 3.13 7.64
N ALA A 39 -7.10 2.19 8.12
CA ALA A 39 -6.94 1.86 9.53
C ALA A 39 -5.45 1.59 9.84
N GLY A 40 -4.81 2.51 10.55
CA GLY A 40 -3.37 2.46 10.78
C GLY A 40 -2.61 2.41 9.44
N PRO A 41 -1.70 1.46 9.24
CA PRO A 41 -0.99 1.32 7.97
C PRO A 41 -1.82 0.66 6.86
N LEU A 42 -3.02 0.14 7.13
CA LEU A 42 -3.84 -0.54 6.12
C LEU A 42 -4.73 0.46 5.38
N THR A 43 -4.50 0.63 4.08
CA THR A 43 -5.37 1.46 3.21
C THR A 43 -6.12 0.58 2.21
N VAL A 44 -7.40 0.86 2.00
CA VAL A 44 -8.21 0.18 0.97
C VAL A 44 -7.63 0.47 -0.42
N GLY A 45 -7.52 -0.57 -1.23
CA GLY A 45 -6.93 -0.53 -2.57
C GLY A 45 -5.46 -0.94 -2.61
N GLU A 46 -4.77 -0.99 -1.48
CA GLU A 46 -3.36 -1.41 -1.43
C GLU A 46 -3.18 -2.93 -1.49
N THR A 47 -2.00 -3.33 -1.92
CA THR A 47 -1.56 -4.73 -1.92
C THR A 47 -0.27 -4.87 -1.12
N TRP A 48 -0.27 -5.77 -0.14
CA TRP A 48 0.89 -6.06 0.70
C TRP A 48 1.63 -7.30 0.23
N THR A 49 2.95 -7.25 0.16
CA THR A 49 3.79 -8.45 0.07
C THR A 49 4.38 -8.73 1.44
N VAL A 50 4.15 -9.94 1.95
CA VAL A 50 4.55 -10.34 3.30
C VAL A 50 5.24 -11.69 3.24
N GLY A 51 6.40 -11.83 3.87
CA GLY A 51 7.14 -13.08 3.81
C GLY A 51 8.45 -13.04 4.56
N GLY A 52 9.14 -14.16 4.61
CA GLY A 52 10.45 -14.27 5.26
C GLY A 52 10.92 -15.71 5.44
N PRO A 53 12.12 -15.89 6.01
CA PRO A 53 12.69 -17.21 6.26
C PRO A 53 12.04 -17.89 7.46
N ILE A 54 11.67 -19.16 7.31
CA ILE A 54 11.14 -20.02 8.37
C ILE A 54 11.40 -21.49 8.03
N ASP A 55 11.83 -22.29 9.01
CA ASP A 55 12.04 -23.74 8.84
C ASP A 55 12.92 -24.10 7.61
N GLY A 56 14.02 -23.35 7.44
CA GLY A 56 14.98 -23.59 6.34
C GLY A 56 14.52 -23.18 4.94
N ARG A 57 13.36 -22.51 4.80
CA ARG A 57 12.82 -22.02 3.52
C ARG A 57 12.35 -20.57 3.61
N SER A 58 12.23 -19.89 2.46
CA SER A 58 11.51 -18.61 2.38
C SER A 58 10.07 -18.82 1.96
N VAL A 59 9.15 -18.12 2.63
CA VAL A 59 7.73 -18.10 2.29
C VAL A 59 7.29 -16.67 2.04
N ALA A 60 6.32 -16.47 1.15
CA ALA A 60 5.74 -15.17 0.87
C ALA A 60 4.27 -15.29 0.47
N ALA A 61 3.52 -14.22 0.71
CA ALA A 61 2.14 -14.05 0.30
C ALA A 61 1.89 -12.62 -0.17
N THR A 62 0.88 -12.47 -1.02
CA THR A 62 0.37 -11.18 -1.46
C THR A 62 -1.05 -11.02 -0.91
N ILE A 63 -1.30 -9.92 -0.19
CA ILE A 63 -2.54 -9.70 0.57
C ILE A 63 -3.13 -8.36 0.12
N GLY A 64 -4.25 -8.41 -0.58
CA GLY A 64 -4.98 -7.23 -1.03
C GLY A 64 -5.94 -6.71 0.04
N ILE A 65 -5.98 -5.40 0.24
CA ILE A 65 -6.93 -4.73 1.15
C ILE A 65 -8.11 -4.23 0.32
N GLN A 66 -9.05 -5.13 0.01
CA GLN A 66 -10.20 -4.79 -0.83
C GLN A 66 -11.21 -3.87 -0.13
N ASP A 67 -11.43 -4.10 1.15
CA ASP A 67 -12.19 -3.25 2.06
C ASP A 67 -11.73 -3.58 3.49
N LEU A 68 -12.14 -2.75 4.44
CA LEU A 68 -11.87 -2.89 5.87
C LEU A 68 -13.17 -3.18 6.63
N VAL A 69 -13.07 -3.89 7.75
CA VAL A 69 -14.21 -4.20 8.61
C VAL A 69 -13.80 -4.02 10.07
N ASP A 70 -14.71 -3.48 10.87
CA ASP A 70 -14.50 -3.35 12.31
C ASP A 70 -14.70 -4.70 12.97
N VAL A 71 -13.78 -5.05 13.85
CA VAL A 71 -13.71 -6.36 14.51
C VAL A 71 -13.33 -6.16 15.97
N PRO A 72 -13.68 -7.09 16.88
CA PRO A 72 -13.32 -6.94 18.29
C PRO A 72 -11.81 -6.79 18.46
N GLY A 73 -11.34 -5.64 18.92
CA GLY A 73 -9.90 -5.33 19.06
C GLY A 73 -9.23 -4.74 17.81
N GLY A 74 -9.97 -4.10 16.90
CA GLY A 74 -9.37 -3.28 15.83
C GLY A 74 -10.12 -3.34 14.51
N THR A 75 -9.35 -3.24 13.42
CA THR A 75 -9.86 -3.28 12.05
C THR A 75 -9.12 -4.35 11.26
N ALA A 76 -9.83 -5.06 10.38
CA ALA A 76 -9.23 -6.08 9.52
C ALA A 76 -9.65 -5.90 8.06
N SER A 77 -8.92 -6.54 7.14
CA SER A 77 -9.39 -6.72 5.76
C SER A 77 -10.72 -7.47 5.76
N VAL A 78 -11.58 -7.19 4.78
CA VAL A 78 -12.92 -7.79 4.66
C VAL A 78 -12.93 -9.33 4.74
N ASN A 79 -11.85 -9.99 4.31
CA ASN A 79 -11.65 -11.44 4.40
C ASN A 79 -11.71 -11.99 5.84
N GLU A 80 -11.53 -11.16 6.88
CA GLU A 80 -11.65 -11.62 8.27
C GLU A 80 -13.04 -12.24 8.56
N ARG A 81 -14.09 -11.84 7.83
CA ARG A 81 -15.44 -12.42 7.95
C ARG A 81 -15.48 -13.92 7.71
N ASP A 82 -14.66 -14.42 6.78
CA ASP A 82 -14.63 -15.83 6.38
C ASP A 82 -13.42 -16.57 6.97
N ARG A 83 -12.65 -15.92 7.87
CA ARG A 83 -11.37 -16.45 8.36
C ARG A 83 -11.49 -17.82 8.98
N LEU A 84 -12.46 -18.02 9.88
CA LEU A 84 -12.60 -19.27 10.63
C LEU A 84 -12.78 -20.45 9.68
N ASP A 85 -13.72 -20.33 8.74
CA ASP A 85 -14.02 -21.38 7.78
C ASP A 85 -12.87 -21.60 6.80
N ALA A 86 -12.28 -20.53 6.27
CA ALA A 86 -11.20 -20.64 5.29
C ALA A 86 -9.92 -21.23 5.88
N PHE A 87 -9.55 -20.87 7.11
CA PHE A 87 -8.38 -21.42 7.79
C PHE A 87 -8.62 -22.85 8.26
N ALA A 88 -9.82 -23.18 8.77
CA ALA A 88 -10.18 -24.54 9.14
C ALA A 88 -10.21 -25.49 7.93
N ALA A 89 -10.68 -25.00 6.77
CA ALA A 89 -10.68 -25.75 5.52
C ALA A 89 -9.31 -25.81 4.83
N GLY A 90 -8.29 -25.12 5.34
CA GLY A 90 -6.97 -25.06 4.70
C GLY A 90 -7.02 -24.47 3.29
N ARG A 91 -7.87 -23.46 3.05
CA ARG A 91 -8.04 -22.82 1.74
C ARG A 91 -6.80 -22.05 1.33
N GLU A 92 -5.90 -22.71 0.59
CA GLU A 92 -4.64 -22.13 0.12
C GLU A 92 -4.84 -20.78 -0.58
N GLY A 93 -3.97 -19.82 -0.30
CA GLY A 93 -4.03 -18.46 -0.84
C GLY A 93 -5.00 -17.53 -0.10
N PHE A 94 -5.87 -18.04 0.77
CA PHE A 94 -6.71 -17.19 1.61
C PHE A 94 -5.83 -16.43 2.62
N SER A 95 -6.09 -15.13 2.75
CA SER A 95 -5.28 -14.25 3.58
C SER A 95 -6.10 -13.14 4.21
N VAL A 96 -5.59 -12.63 5.33
CA VAL A 96 -6.18 -11.55 6.12
C VAL A 96 -5.07 -10.63 6.63
N ALA A 97 -5.33 -9.33 6.60
CA ALA A 97 -4.55 -8.33 7.30
C ALA A 97 -5.39 -7.72 8.44
N ARG A 98 -4.75 -7.39 9.56
CA ARG A 98 -5.43 -6.84 10.73
C ARG A 98 -4.56 -5.82 11.44
N TYR A 99 -5.17 -4.73 11.88
CA TYR A 99 -4.56 -3.68 12.68
C TYR A 99 -5.29 -3.53 14.02
N ASP A 100 -4.53 -3.66 15.11
CA ASP A 100 -4.97 -3.33 16.48
C ASP A 100 -4.46 -1.92 16.82
N PRO A 101 -5.34 -0.91 16.95
CA PRO A 101 -4.93 0.47 17.21
C PRO A 101 -4.39 0.70 18.63
N ASP A 102 -4.84 -0.08 19.61
CA ASP A 102 -4.47 0.09 21.01
C ASP A 102 -3.04 -0.41 21.24
N ARG A 103 -2.72 -1.59 20.69
CA ARG A 103 -1.38 -2.17 20.75
C ARG A 103 -0.46 -1.67 19.64
N ARG A 104 -1.03 -1.07 18.60
CA ARG A 104 -0.35 -0.70 17.34
C ARG A 104 0.28 -1.90 16.65
N TYR A 105 -0.42 -3.03 16.66
CA TYR A 105 0.06 -4.27 16.07
C TYR A 105 -0.56 -4.47 14.70
N LEU A 106 0.28 -4.80 13.73
CA LEU A 106 -0.13 -5.18 12.38
C LEU A 106 0.11 -6.68 12.21
N THR A 107 -0.94 -7.42 11.88
CA THR A 107 -0.88 -8.88 11.71
C THR A 107 -1.31 -9.24 10.31
N PHE A 108 -0.51 -10.05 9.64
CA PHE A 108 -0.85 -10.68 8.37
C PHE A 108 -0.92 -12.18 8.57
N SER A 109 -2.01 -12.80 8.17
CA SER A 109 -2.18 -14.25 8.26
C SER A 109 -2.59 -14.81 6.90
N TRP A 110 -2.00 -15.93 6.50
CA TRP A 110 -2.37 -16.59 5.24
C TRP A 110 -2.25 -18.10 5.34
N VAL A 111 -3.05 -18.77 4.54
CA VAL A 111 -3.00 -20.22 4.37
C VAL A 111 -2.06 -20.54 3.21
N GLY A 112 -0.99 -21.27 3.51
CA GLY A 112 -0.12 -21.85 2.48
C GLY A 112 -0.37 -23.33 2.31
N THR A 113 0.59 -24.00 1.67
CA THR A 113 0.41 -25.38 1.23
C THR A 113 0.40 -26.39 2.38
N GLY A 114 -0.30 -27.50 2.17
CA GLY A 114 -0.26 -28.66 3.08
C GLY A 114 -0.83 -28.37 4.47
N ASN A 115 -1.97 -27.65 4.52
CA ASN A 115 -2.65 -27.24 5.76
C ASN A 115 -1.74 -26.47 6.73
N THR A 116 -0.91 -25.59 6.16
CA THR A 116 -0.02 -24.71 6.90
C THR A 116 -0.61 -23.31 6.95
N THR A 117 -0.63 -22.71 8.12
CA THR A 117 -0.96 -21.29 8.29
C THR A 117 0.30 -20.54 8.67
N TYR A 118 0.47 -19.35 8.12
CA TYR A 118 1.54 -18.44 8.52
C TYR A 118 0.94 -17.17 9.09
N THR A 119 1.61 -16.63 10.10
CA THR A 119 1.26 -15.34 10.70
C THR A 119 2.52 -14.50 10.83
N CYS A 120 2.54 -13.34 10.19
CA CYS A 120 3.53 -12.30 10.40
C CYS A 120 2.95 -11.25 11.36
N GLU A 121 3.54 -11.14 12.54
CA GLU A 121 3.16 -10.15 13.57
C GLU A 121 4.21 -9.05 13.63
N VAL A 122 3.79 -7.82 13.37
CA VAL A 122 4.60 -6.61 13.38
C VAL A 122 4.16 -5.76 14.58
N THR A 123 5.04 -5.61 15.56
CA THR A 123 4.79 -4.83 16.78
C THR A 123 5.41 -3.43 16.73
N THR A 124 6.20 -3.15 15.68
CA THR A 124 6.96 -1.92 15.54
C THR A 124 6.73 -1.32 14.15
N LEU A 125 5.96 -0.23 14.09
CA LEU A 125 5.54 0.44 12.85
C LEU A 125 6.37 1.72 12.62
N LEU A 126 7.68 1.59 12.44
CA LEU A 126 8.58 2.74 12.28
C LEU A 126 8.75 3.15 10.82
N SER A 127 9.17 2.22 9.96
CA SER A 127 9.43 2.48 8.54
C SER A 127 9.27 1.19 7.72
N LEU A 128 8.84 1.33 6.47
CA LEU A 128 8.81 0.20 5.54
C LEU A 128 10.24 -0.20 5.08
N PRO A 129 10.49 -1.48 4.77
CA PRO A 129 9.59 -2.62 5.00
C PRO A 129 9.43 -2.87 6.51
N TYR A 130 8.21 -3.18 6.95
CA TYR A 130 7.99 -3.52 8.35
C TYR A 130 8.57 -4.87 8.67
N GLN A 131 9.30 -4.96 9.78
CA GLN A 131 9.87 -6.21 10.26
C GLN A 131 9.05 -6.77 11.42
N GLY A 132 8.89 -8.09 11.43
CA GLY A 132 8.08 -8.77 12.41
C GLY A 132 8.52 -10.20 12.67
N ARG A 133 7.73 -10.87 13.51
CA ARG A 133 7.89 -12.29 13.82
C ARG A 133 6.98 -13.11 12.92
N LEU A 134 7.57 -14.07 12.21
CA LEU A 134 6.84 -15.06 11.43
C LEU A 134 6.59 -16.30 12.28
N THR A 135 5.36 -16.79 12.30
CA THR A 135 4.99 -18.05 12.96
C THR A 135 4.34 -18.96 11.93
N MET A 136 4.76 -20.23 11.92
CA MET A 136 4.16 -21.28 11.10
C MET A 136 3.35 -22.20 12.00
N LEU A 137 2.09 -22.42 11.64
CA LEU A 137 1.20 -23.36 12.29
C LEU A 137 0.90 -24.52 11.32
N ARG A 138 0.87 -25.75 11.85
CA ARG A 138 0.43 -26.94 11.11
C ARG A 138 -0.66 -27.61 11.94
N GLY A 139 -1.85 -27.78 11.36
CA GLY A 139 -3.01 -28.29 12.12
C GLY A 139 -3.37 -27.42 13.33
N GLY A 140 -3.17 -26.10 13.22
CA GLY A 140 -3.47 -25.14 14.30
C GLY A 140 -2.44 -25.05 15.43
N GLN A 141 -1.36 -25.85 15.40
CA GLN A 141 -0.29 -25.80 16.39
C GLN A 141 0.95 -25.09 15.85
N PRO A 142 1.61 -24.20 16.62
CA PRO A 142 2.85 -23.57 16.21
C PRO A 142 3.96 -24.62 16.12
N VAL A 143 4.63 -24.67 14.96
CA VAL A 143 5.70 -25.65 14.68
C VAL A 143 7.04 -25.00 14.38
N ALA A 144 7.04 -23.75 13.93
CA ALA A 144 8.27 -23.00 13.67
C ALA A 144 8.05 -21.49 13.84
N THR A 145 9.14 -20.77 14.10
CA THR A 145 9.19 -19.31 14.12
C THR A 145 10.36 -18.80 13.29
N GLY A 146 10.20 -17.64 12.70
CA GLY A 146 11.21 -16.94 11.92
C GLY A 146 10.99 -15.44 11.95
N THR A 147 11.61 -14.74 11.00
CA THR A 147 11.38 -13.31 10.79
C THR A 147 10.52 -13.12 9.55
N CYS A 148 9.76 -12.02 9.52
CA CYS A 148 9.05 -11.59 8.31
C CYS A 148 9.30 -10.12 8.02
N GLU A 149 9.15 -9.79 6.76
CA GLU A 149 9.05 -8.44 6.24
C GLU A 149 7.69 -8.24 5.57
N ALA A 150 7.10 -7.06 5.74
CA ALA A 150 5.86 -6.65 5.11
C ALA A 150 6.06 -5.31 4.40
N THR A 151 5.74 -5.27 3.11
CA THR A 151 5.89 -4.07 2.27
C THR A 151 4.64 -3.82 1.43
N VAL A 152 4.32 -2.55 1.19
CA VAL A 152 3.24 -2.13 0.29
C VAL A 152 3.73 -2.14 -1.15
N ARG A 153 2.91 -2.64 -2.06
CA ARG A 153 3.02 -2.42 -3.50
C ARG A 153 1.89 -1.47 -3.92
N SER A 154 2.28 -0.30 -4.41
CA SER A 154 1.44 0.71 -5.05
C SER A 154 1.20 0.36 -6.52
#